data_AF-A0A0D2A035-F1
#
_entry.id   AF-A0A0D2A035-F1
#
_cell.length_a   1.000
_cell.length_b   1.000
_cell.length_c   1.000
_cell.angle_alpha   90.00
_cell.angle_beta   90.00
_cell.angle_gamma   90.00
#
_symmetry.space_group_name_H-M   'P 1'
#
loop_
_entity.id
_entity.type
_entity.pdbx_description
1 polymer ?
#
loop_
_entity_poly.entity_id
_entity_poly.type
_entity_poly.pdbx_seq_one_letter_code
_entity_poly.pdbx_strand_id
1 'polypeptide(L)'
;MPPAGTWIKMSIVGLGIAVGGPALVFYVTPSEEEIFKRYNPELQRRSLEGRIQRQEEFDTFVKHLKEYSKSDENIWQAAKGAEAKRRELAVEAEKAERRSIAEEMKKQRMDIAQSISDPAQHVAETPPSETQKRKWFWAW
;
A
#
# COMPACT_ATOMS: atom_id res chain seq x y z
N MET A 1 -35.81 53.68 -0.46
CA MET A 1 -34.54 52.98 -0.78
C MET A 1 -33.46 53.52 0.15
N PRO A 2 -32.57 52.68 0.71
CA PRO A 2 -31.48 53.17 1.55
C PRO A 2 -30.60 54.16 0.75
N PRO A 3 -30.07 55.22 1.37
CA PRO A 3 -29.23 56.19 0.66
C PRO A 3 -27.93 55.52 0.19
N ALA A 4 -27.37 55.99 -0.93
CA ALA A 4 -26.17 55.42 -1.56
C ALA A 4 -24.98 55.29 -0.58
N GLY A 5 -24.86 56.20 0.38
CA GLY A 5 -23.83 56.14 1.43
C GLY A 5 -23.93 54.92 2.34
N THR A 6 -25.13 54.39 2.59
CA THR A 6 -25.31 53.17 3.41
C THR A 6 -24.83 51.92 2.66
N TRP A 7 -25.08 51.85 1.36
CA TRP A 7 -24.58 50.77 0.51
C TRP A 7 -23.05 50.77 0.40
N ILE A 8 -22.44 51.95 0.24
CA ILE A 8 -20.97 52.07 0.22
C ILE A 8 -20.36 51.59 1.54
N LYS A 9 -20.92 52.00 2.68
CA LYS A 9 -20.44 51.54 4.00
C LYS A 9 -20.58 50.02 4.16
N MET A 10 -21.70 49.44 3.75
CA MET A 10 -21.88 47.98 3.80
C MET A 10 -20.91 47.24 2.87
N SER A 11 -20.65 47.76 1.67
CA SER A 11 -19.66 47.16 0.76
C SER A 11 -18.25 47.20 1.33
N ILE A 12 -17.84 48.31 1.96
CA ILE A 12 -16.53 48.44 2.62
C ILE A 12 -16.39 47.42 3.75
N VAL A 13 -17.40 47.30 4.62
CA VAL A 13 -17.39 46.34 5.72
C VAL A 13 -17.38 44.90 5.18
N GLY A 14 -18.21 44.60 4.18
CA GLY A 14 -18.27 43.27 3.56
C GLY A 14 -16.94 42.87 2.91
N LEU A 15 -16.30 43.79 2.18
CA LEU A 15 -14.98 43.55 1.60
C LEU A 15 -13.91 43.38 2.68
N GLY A 16 -13.99 44.18 3.75
CA GLY A 16 -13.10 44.09 4.90
C GLY A 16 -13.17 42.72 5.59
N ILE A 17 -14.36 42.12 5.70
CA ILE A 17 -14.50 40.77 6.26
C ILE A 17 -14.05 39.71 5.24
N ALA A 18 -14.44 39.85 3.98
CA ALA A 18 -14.13 38.88 2.93
C ALA A 18 -12.62 38.75 2.67
N VAL A 19 -11.87 39.86 2.75
CA VAL A 19 -10.41 39.87 2.57
C VAL A 19 -9.68 39.77 3.91
N GLY A 20 -10.18 40.47 4.94
CA GLY A 20 -9.55 40.52 6.26
C GLY A 20 -9.62 39.19 7.00
N GLY A 21 -10.66 38.38 6.80
CA GLY A 21 -10.74 37.03 7.36
C GLY A 21 -9.59 36.15 6.89
N PRO A 22 -9.45 35.88 5.57
CA PRO A 22 -8.33 35.13 5.03
C PRO A 22 -6.96 35.75 5.35
N ALA A 23 -6.84 37.09 5.28
CA ALA A 23 -5.57 37.76 5.59
C ALA A 23 -5.14 37.56 7.05
N LEU A 24 -6.09 37.63 8.00
CA LEU A 24 -5.81 37.36 9.42
C LEU A 24 -5.41 35.90 9.64
N VAL A 25 -6.07 34.96 8.96
CA VAL A 25 -5.70 33.53 9.02
C VAL A 25 -4.29 33.32 8.49
N PHE A 26 -3.94 33.90 7.34
CA PHE A 26 -2.59 33.80 6.80
C PHE A 26 -1.53 34.47 7.68
N TYR A 27 -1.89 35.53 8.40
CA TYR A 27 -0.98 36.18 9.34
C TYR A 27 -0.71 35.36 10.60
N VAL A 28 -1.74 34.72 11.16
CA VAL A 28 -1.64 33.95 12.41
C VAL A 28 -1.12 32.53 12.18
N THR A 29 -1.43 31.94 11.02
CA THR A 29 -1.02 30.57 10.71
C THR A 29 0.49 30.56 10.42
N PRO A 30 1.32 29.92 11.27
CA PRO A 30 2.75 29.83 11.02
C PRO A 30 3.02 29.02 9.75
N SER A 31 4.06 29.41 9.02
CA SER A 31 4.46 28.73 7.78
C SER A 31 4.98 27.31 8.05
N GLU A 32 4.93 26.44 7.04
CA GLU A 32 5.38 25.05 7.16
C GLU A 32 6.83 24.93 7.65
N GLU A 33 7.69 25.89 7.33
CA GLU A 33 9.10 25.89 7.76
C GLU A 33 9.28 26.21 9.25
N GLU A 34 8.43 27.07 9.82
CA GLU A 34 8.44 27.36 11.25
C GLU A 34 7.86 26.20 12.06
N ILE A 35 6.81 25.56 11.54
CA ILE A 35 6.28 24.31 12.08
C ILE A 35 7.35 23.22 12.04
N PHE A 36 8.09 23.10 10.93
CA PHE A 36 9.13 22.10 10.75
C PHE A 36 10.26 22.25 11.78
N LYS A 37 10.70 23.50 12.06
CA LYS A 37 11.72 23.79 13.07
C LYS A 37 11.29 23.44 14.50
N ARG A 38 9.98 23.43 14.79
CA ARG A 38 9.44 23.04 16.11
C ARG A 38 9.26 21.53 16.27
N TYR A 39 9.34 20.74 15.19
CA TYR A 39 9.24 19.29 15.27
C TYR A 39 10.49 18.65 15.89
N ASN A 40 10.29 17.51 16.55
CA ASN A 40 11.33 16.59 16.99
C ASN A 40 12.13 16.08 15.76
N PRO A 41 13.47 15.91 15.82
CA PRO A 41 14.31 15.46 14.70
C PRO A 41 13.81 14.21 13.94
N GLU A 42 13.14 13.28 14.61
CA GLU A 42 12.58 12.08 13.96
C GLU A 42 11.41 12.43 13.01
N LEU A 43 10.53 13.31 13.44
CA LEU A 43 9.38 13.77 12.64
C LEU A 43 9.80 14.67 11.48
N GLN A 44 10.86 15.46 11.66
CA GLN A 44 11.45 16.23 10.57
C GLN A 44 11.90 15.30 9.45
N ARG A 45 12.63 14.24 9.79
CA ARG A 45 13.13 13.27 8.84
C ARG A 45 12.00 12.55 8.10
N ARG A 46 10.99 12.08 8.83
CA ARG A 46 9.81 11.42 8.24
C ARG A 46 9.00 12.34 7.33
N SER A 47 8.89 13.62 7.69
CA SER A 47 8.17 14.60 6.87
C SER A 47 8.91 14.93 5.57
N LEU A 48 10.26 14.89 5.57
CA LEU A 48 11.12 15.05 4.39
C LEU A 48 11.05 13.84 3.47
N GLU A 49 11.14 12.63 4.03
CA GLU A 49 11.05 11.37 3.29
C GLU A 49 9.66 11.21 2.64
N GLY A 50 8.59 11.61 3.34
CA GLY A 50 7.22 11.47 2.86
C GLY A 50 6.69 12.63 1.98
N ARG A 51 7.50 13.61 1.57
CA ARG A 51 7.00 14.74 0.75
C ARG A 51 6.50 14.29 -0.62
N ILE A 52 7.31 13.48 -1.30
CA ILE A 52 6.99 12.98 -2.65
C ILE A 52 5.79 12.04 -2.57
N GLN A 53 5.81 11.11 -1.63
CA GLN A 53 4.71 10.18 -1.40
C GLN A 53 3.38 10.90 -1.15
N ARG A 54 3.36 11.96 -0.32
CA ARG A 54 2.15 12.76 -0.09
C ARG A 54 1.66 13.49 -1.34
N GLN A 55 2.56 13.97 -2.20
CA GLN A 55 2.19 14.60 -3.47
C GLN A 55 1.57 13.58 -4.43
N GLU A 56 2.18 12.41 -4.55
CA GLU A 56 1.67 11.31 -5.39
C GLU A 56 0.32 10.79 -4.88
N GLU A 57 0.17 10.64 -3.56
CA GLU A 57 -1.10 10.26 -2.93
C GLU A 57 -2.18 11.30 -3.18
N PHE A 58 -1.84 12.60 -3.10
CA PHE A 58 -2.77 13.68 -3.37
C PHE A 58 -3.20 13.71 -4.84
N ASP A 59 -2.27 13.60 -5.78
CA ASP A 59 -2.57 13.55 -7.21
C ASP A 59 -3.43 12.33 -7.56
N THR A 60 -3.12 11.19 -6.95
CA THR A 60 -3.91 9.96 -7.10
C THR A 60 -5.32 10.13 -6.54
N PHE A 61 -5.46 10.77 -5.38
CA PHE A 61 -6.76 11.07 -4.77
C PHE A 61 -7.61 11.99 -5.65
N VAL A 62 -7.03 13.08 -6.15
CA VAL A 62 -7.71 14.01 -7.05
C VAL A 62 -8.11 13.31 -8.35
N LYS A 63 -7.26 12.41 -8.87
CA LYS A 63 -7.59 11.60 -10.04
C LYS A 63 -8.80 10.69 -9.78
N HIS A 64 -8.87 10.02 -8.64
CA HIS A 64 -10.02 9.21 -8.26
C HIS A 64 -11.29 10.05 -8.09
N LEU A 65 -11.20 11.22 -7.44
CA LEU A 65 -12.34 12.14 -7.30
C LEU A 65 -12.88 12.59 -8.66
N LYS A 66 -11.99 12.95 -9.59
CA LYS A 66 -12.38 13.31 -10.96
C LYS A 66 -13.08 12.16 -11.67
N GLU A 67 -12.66 10.92 -11.41
CA GLU A 67 -13.29 9.75 -12.00
C GLU A 67 -14.67 9.46 -11.37
N TYR A 68 -14.78 9.55 -10.05
CA TYR A 68 -16.06 9.36 -9.34
C TYR A 68 -17.07 10.46 -9.67
N SER A 69 -16.61 11.69 -9.92
CA SER A 69 -17.48 12.81 -10.32
C SER A 69 -18.11 12.65 -11.71
N LYS A 70 -17.60 11.74 -12.56
CA LYS A 70 -18.21 11.44 -13.86
C LYS A 70 -19.35 10.42 -13.75
N SER A 71 -19.44 9.72 -12.62
CA SER A 71 -20.54 8.79 -12.36
C SER A 71 -21.77 9.59 -11.89
N ASP A 72 -22.95 9.18 -12.33
CA ASP A 72 -24.22 9.71 -11.81
C ASP A 72 -24.50 9.26 -10.36
N GLU A 73 -23.69 8.33 -9.83
CA GLU A 73 -23.77 7.90 -8.44
C GLU A 73 -23.12 8.90 -7.49
N ASN A 74 -23.55 8.90 -6.21
CA ASN A 74 -22.89 9.76 -5.24
C ASN A 74 -21.42 9.33 -5.02
N ILE A 75 -20.55 10.29 -4.76
CA ILE A 75 -19.09 10.08 -4.64
C ILE A 75 -18.77 9.00 -3.59
N TRP A 76 -19.57 8.91 -2.53
CA TRP A 76 -19.40 7.93 -1.45
C TRP A 76 -19.72 6.48 -1.89
N GLN A 77 -20.75 6.29 -2.69
CA GLN A 77 -21.12 5.00 -3.27
C GLN A 77 -20.10 4.57 -4.30
N ALA A 78 -19.67 5.48 -5.19
CA ALA A 78 -18.63 5.23 -6.17
C ALA A 78 -17.30 4.83 -5.50
N ALA A 79 -16.92 5.51 -4.41
CA ALA A 79 -15.73 5.17 -3.64
C ALA A 79 -15.83 3.80 -2.98
N LYS A 80 -16.97 3.46 -2.36
CA LYS A 80 -17.20 2.12 -1.77
C LYS A 80 -17.17 1.02 -2.84
N GLY A 81 -17.76 1.27 -4.01
CA GLY A 81 -17.73 0.33 -5.13
C GLY A 81 -16.32 0.09 -5.65
N ALA A 82 -15.51 1.15 -5.76
CA ALA A 82 -14.11 1.04 -6.16
C ALA A 82 -13.26 0.30 -5.11
N GLU A 83 -13.51 0.52 -3.82
CA GLU A 83 -12.83 -0.20 -2.73
C GLU A 83 -13.19 -1.69 -2.73
N ALA A 84 -14.47 -2.03 -2.92
CA ALA A 84 -14.93 -3.42 -3.05
C ALA A 84 -14.24 -4.13 -4.23
N LYS A 85 -14.18 -3.48 -5.41
CA LYS A 85 -13.46 -4.01 -6.58
C LYS A 85 -11.97 -4.19 -6.31
N ARG A 86 -11.29 -3.24 -5.65
CA ARG A 86 -9.88 -3.39 -5.29
C ARG A 86 -9.66 -4.56 -4.35
N ARG A 87 -10.57 -4.79 -3.40
CA ARG A 87 -10.50 -5.92 -2.47
C ARG A 87 -10.72 -7.26 -3.17
N GLU A 88 -11.68 -7.33 -4.08
CA GLU A 88 -11.92 -8.53 -4.91
C GLU A 88 -10.70 -8.88 -5.75
N LEU A 89 -10.12 -7.89 -6.44
CA LEU A 89 -8.90 -8.07 -7.23
C LEU A 89 -7.71 -8.50 -6.37
N ALA A 90 -7.56 -7.96 -5.16
CA ALA A 90 -6.50 -8.37 -4.23
C ALA A 90 -6.66 -9.83 -3.79
N VAL A 91 -7.89 -10.26 -3.47
CA VAL A 91 -8.20 -11.64 -3.10
C VAL A 91 -7.99 -12.59 -4.28
N GLU A 92 -8.33 -12.16 -5.49
CA GLU A 92 -8.10 -12.95 -6.71
C GLU A 92 -6.61 -13.10 -7.03
N ALA A 93 -5.83 -12.01 -6.90
CA ALA A 93 -4.38 -12.03 -7.08
C ALA A 93 -3.71 -12.96 -6.06
N GLU A 94 -4.08 -12.89 -4.78
CA GLU A 94 -3.56 -13.78 -3.73
C GLU A 94 -3.90 -15.25 -4.02
N LYS A 95 -5.12 -15.53 -4.49
CA LYS A 95 -5.50 -16.89 -4.89
C LYS A 95 -4.70 -17.39 -6.09
N ALA A 96 -4.44 -16.52 -7.07
CA ALA A 96 -3.63 -16.87 -8.23
C ALA A 96 -2.17 -17.19 -7.83
N GLU A 97 -1.58 -16.39 -6.94
CA GLU A 97 -0.25 -16.62 -6.38
C GLU A 97 -0.17 -17.93 -5.59
N ARG A 98 -1.17 -18.21 -4.75
CA ARG A 98 -1.25 -19.49 -4.01
C ARG A 98 -1.35 -20.69 -4.97
N ARG A 99 -2.03 -20.54 -6.11
CA ARG A 99 -2.12 -21.59 -7.13
C ARG A 99 -0.78 -21.81 -7.82
N SER A 100 -0.07 -20.74 -8.23
CA SER A 100 1.24 -20.88 -8.86
C SER A 100 2.27 -21.50 -7.91
N ILE A 101 2.30 -21.09 -6.65
CA ILE A 101 3.17 -21.71 -5.62
C ILE A 101 2.82 -23.19 -5.43
N ALA A 102 1.52 -23.53 -5.37
CA ALA A 102 1.11 -24.92 -5.23
C ALA A 102 1.49 -25.80 -6.44
N GLU A 103 1.47 -25.23 -7.65
CA GLU A 103 1.93 -25.90 -8.87
C GLU A 103 3.45 -26.10 -8.89
N GLU A 104 4.22 -25.09 -8.48
CA GLU A 104 5.68 -25.18 -8.33
C GLU A 104 6.06 -26.24 -7.31
N MET A 105 5.42 -26.25 -6.15
CA MET A 105 5.64 -27.26 -5.10
C MET A 105 5.28 -28.68 -5.57
N LYS A 106 4.25 -28.83 -6.41
CA LYS A 106 3.90 -30.12 -7.00
C LYS A 106 4.97 -30.59 -7.99
N LYS A 107 5.45 -29.71 -8.87
CA LYS A 107 6.54 -30.02 -9.81
C LYS A 107 7.80 -30.46 -9.06
N GLN A 108 8.22 -29.69 -8.05
CA GLN A 108 9.36 -30.05 -7.20
C GLN A 108 9.20 -31.42 -6.53
N ARG A 109 8.00 -31.73 -6.01
CA ARG A 109 7.72 -33.05 -5.43
C ARG A 109 7.80 -34.18 -6.46
N MET A 110 7.36 -33.95 -7.69
CA MET A 110 7.45 -34.93 -8.78
C MET A 110 8.91 -35.14 -9.21
N ASP A 111 9.71 -34.07 -9.32
CA ASP A 111 11.13 -34.15 -9.65
C ASP A 111 11.92 -34.90 -8.56
N ILE A 112 11.64 -34.63 -7.28
CA ILE A 112 12.22 -35.35 -6.13
C ILE A 112 11.77 -36.82 -6.13
N ALA A 113 10.49 -37.10 -6.39
CA ALA A 113 10.00 -38.47 -6.46
C ALA A 113 10.63 -39.24 -7.63
N GLN A 114 10.82 -38.58 -8.79
CA GLN A 114 11.51 -39.15 -9.93
C GLN A 114 12.99 -39.43 -9.62
N SER A 115 13.70 -38.49 -8.99
CA SER A 115 15.10 -38.68 -8.59
C SER A 115 15.28 -39.79 -7.54
N ILE A 116 14.30 -40.00 -6.66
CA ILE A 116 14.29 -41.11 -5.69
C ILE A 116 13.98 -42.44 -6.37
N SER A 117 13.10 -42.43 -7.38
CA SER A 117 12.67 -43.64 -8.08
C SER A 117 13.68 -44.15 -9.11
N ASP A 118 14.70 -43.35 -9.46
CA ASP A 118 15.74 -43.73 -10.40
C ASP A 118 16.78 -44.63 -9.68
N PRO A 119 16.77 -45.96 -9.91
CA PRO A 119 17.59 -46.90 -9.15
C PRO A 119 19.09 -46.81 -9.49
N ALA A 120 19.48 -45.99 -10.46
CA ALA A 120 20.86 -45.88 -10.93
C ALA A 120 21.80 -45.11 -9.97
N GLN A 121 21.29 -44.18 -9.14
CA GLN A 121 22.13 -43.40 -8.23
C GLN A 121 22.24 -43.99 -6.82
N HIS A 122 21.16 -44.57 -6.27
CA HIS A 122 21.21 -45.21 -4.95
C HIS A 122 22.03 -46.51 -4.92
N VAL A 123 22.26 -47.15 -6.08
CA VAL A 123 23.09 -48.36 -6.21
C VAL A 123 24.58 -48.02 -6.40
N ALA A 124 24.92 -46.79 -6.80
CA ALA A 124 26.30 -46.37 -7.01
C ALA A 124 27.02 -45.93 -5.72
N GLU A 125 26.28 -45.50 -4.68
CA GLU A 125 26.87 -44.93 -3.45
C GLU A 125 26.75 -45.80 -2.19
N THR A 126 26.16 -47.01 -2.23
CA THR A 126 26.23 -47.92 -1.08
C THR A 126 27.51 -48.77 -1.14
N PRO A 127 28.56 -48.49 -0.34
CA PRO A 127 29.73 -49.37 -0.26
C PRO A 127 29.35 -50.71 0.39
N PRO A 128 29.77 -51.86 -0.16
CA PRO A 128 29.39 -53.17 0.36
C PRO A 128 30.17 -53.50 1.65
N SER A 129 29.67 -53.12 2.84
CA SER A 129 30.28 -53.64 4.10
C SER A 129 29.43 -53.67 5.39
N GLU A 130 28.22 -53.13 5.45
CA GLU A 130 27.48 -53.09 6.73
C GLU A 130 26.53 -54.27 7.01
N THR A 131 25.92 -54.85 5.97
CA THR A 131 24.95 -55.95 6.16
C THR A 131 25.59 -57.26 6.60
N GLN A 132 26.91 -57.41 6.41
CA GLN A 132 27.66 -58.60 6.81
C GLN A 132 28.07 -58.60 8.29
N LYS A 133 28.31 -57.43 8.91
CA LYS A 133 28.71 -57.34 10.33
C LYS A 133 27.59 -57.71 11.31
N ARG A 134 26.32 -57.44 10.96
CA ARG A 134 25.17 -57.74 11.84
C ARG A 134 24.86 -59.24 11.95
N LYS A 135 25.25 -60.05 10.95
CA LYS A 135 25.07 -61.51 10.98
C LYS A 135 26.05 -62.22 11.93
N TRP A 136 27.24 -61.66 12.15
CA TRP A 136 28.23 -62.22 13.09
C TRP A 136 27.86 -61.96 14.56
N PHE A 137 27.09 -60.91 14.84
CA PHE A 137 26.77 -60.47 16.20
C PHE A 137 25.70 -61.32 16.93
N TRP A 138 25.01 -62.22 16.22
CA TRP A 138 23.97 -63.12 16.77
C TRP A 138 24.35 -64.62 16.70
N ALA A 139 25.61 -64.92 16.35
CA ALA A 139 26.11 -66.28 16.20
C ALA A 139 26.96 -66.76 17.39
N TRP A 140 26.87 -66.10 18.55
CA TRP A 140 27.45 -66.54 19.81
C TRP A 140 26.46 -66.36 20.96
#